data_AF-A0A7H0F1Q2-F1
#
_entry.id   AF-A0A7H0F1Q2-F1
#
_cell.length_a   1.000
_cell.length_b   1.000
_cell.length_c   1.000
_cell.angle_alpha   90.00
_cell.angle_beta   90.00
_cell.angle_gamma   90.00
#
_symmetry.space_group_name_H-M   'P 1'
#
loop_
_entity.id
_entity.type
_entity.pdbx_description
1 polymer ?
#
loop_
_entity_poly.entity_id
_entity_poly.type
_entity_poly.pdbx_seq_one_letter_code
_entity_poly.pdbx_strand_id
1 'polypeptide(L)'
;MNVSEEYTVWEVDGTDSVECDHIEHTLTIRADGTIVPCCYDLTSKLPMGNILTDDIKELFTGSKYQYLRELIMNKNYPDLCANCNVVRPRKYLVPRWR
;
A
#
# COMPACT_ATOMS: atom_id res chain seq x y z
N MET A 1 -23.30 5.98 11.92
CA MET A 1 -22.39 7.12 11.68
C MET A 1 -22.17 7.19 10.18
N ASN A 2 -22.85 8.12 9.50
CA ASN A 2 -22.75 8.24 8.05
C ASN A 2 -21.67 9.28 7.71
N VAL A 3 -20.46 8.80 7.39
CA VAL A 3 -19.28 9.66 7.18
C VAL A 3 -19.53 10.73 6.11
N SER A 4 -20.31 10.43 5.08
CA SER A 4 -20.64 11.39 4.02
C SER A 4 -21.64 12.48 4.41
N GLU A 5 -22.42 12.27 5.48
CA GLU A 5 -23.38 13.26 5.98
C GLU A 5 -22.71 14.28 6.91
N GLU A 6 -21.68 13.87 7.66
CA GLU A 6 -21.01 14.72 8.64
C GLU A 6 -19.72 15.38 8.13
N TYR A 7 -19.11 14.84 7.06
CA TYR A 7 -17.82 15.29 6.54
C TYR A 7 -17.88 15.58 5.04
N THR A 8 -16.99 16.45 4.57
CA THR A 8 -16.61 16.61 3.16
C THR A 8 -15.20 16.09 2.95
N VAL A 9 -14.93 15.57 1.74
CA VAL A 9 -13.58 15.19 1.34
C VAL A 9 -12.91 16.40 0.71
N TRP A 10 -11.81 16.85 1.31
CA TRP A 10 -10.91 17.81 0.68
C TRP A 10 -9.73 17.05 0.08
N GLU A 11 -9.61 17.09 -1.25
CA GLU A 11 -8.49 16.51 -1.98
C GLU A 11 -7.43 17.59 -2.19
N VAL A 12 -6.19 17.27 -1.83
CA VAL A 12 -5.06 18.17 -2.09
C VAL A 12 -4.61 17.99 -3.53
N ASP A 13 -4.49 19.10 -4.25
CA ASP A 13 -3.89 19.08 -5.59
C ASP A 13 -2.50 18.46 -5.52
N GLY A 14 -2.26 17.46 -6.37
CA GLY A 14 -1.01 16.73 -6.38
C GLY A 14 -0.95 15.71 -7.50
N THR A 15 0.23 15.17 -7.72
CA THR A 15 0.47 14.08 -8.67
C THR A 15 0.75 12.79 -7.92
N ASP A 16 0.43 11.66 -8.54
CA ASP A 16 0.78 10.38 -7.95
C ASP A 16 2.31 10.20 -7.85
N SER A 17 2.74 9.57 -6.76
CA SER A 17 4.14 9.22 -6.49
C SER A 17 4.58 8.03 -7.33
N VAL A 18 5.84 8.03 -7.74
CA VAL A 18 6.50 6.91 -8.42
C VAL A 18 7.17 5.95 -7.45
N GLU A 19 7.08 6.21 -6.14
CA GLU A 19 7.69 5.38 -5.10
C GLU A 19 6.78 5.22 -3.89
N CYS A 20 7.00 4.14 -3.14
CA CYS A 20 6.30 3.83 -1.91
C CYS A 20 7.29 3.26 -0.89
N ASP A 21 7.62 4.05 0.14
CA ASP A 21 8.58 3.68 1.18
C ASP A 21 8.30 2.31 1.83
N HIS A 22 7.01 1.95 1.97
CA HIS A 22 6.64 0.66 2.53
C HIS A 22 7.11 -0.51 1.67
N ILE A 23 7.00 -0.40 0.34
CA ILE A 23 7.38 -1.48 -0.58
C ILE A 23 8.91 -1.50 -0.80
N GLU A 24 9.54 -0.33 -0.75
CA GLU A 24 10.99 -0.21 -0.97
C GLU A 24 11.82 -0.63 0.25
N HIS A 25 11.33 -0.36 1.46
CA HIS A 25 12.15 -0.48 2.67
C HIS A 25 11.56 -1.41 3.73
N THR A 26 10.32 -1.90 3.55
CA THR A 26 9.67 -2.75 4.55
C THR A 26 8.98 -3.95 3.92
N LEU A 27 8.68 -4.94 4.76
CA LEU A 27 7.74 -6.02 4.49
C LEU A 27 7.02 -6.34 5.79
N THR A 28 5.87 -7.01 5.71
CA THR A 28 5.14 -7.46 6.91
C THR A 28 4.94 -8.95 6.89
N ILE A 29 5.23 -9.59 8.02
CA ILE A 29 5.02 -11.03 8.25
C ILE A 29 3.73 -11.19 9.05
N ARG A 30 2.82 -12.05 8.57
CA ARG A 30 1.57 -12.41 9.24
C ARG A 30 1.80 -13.55 10.24
N ALA A 31 0.84 -13.77 11.13
CA ALA A 31 0.96 -14.77 12.19
C ALA A 31 1.08 -16.21 11.65
N ASP A 32 0.58 -16.48 10.45
CA ASP A 32 0.70 -17.75 9.73
C ASP A 32 1.99 -17.88 8.90
N GLY A 33 2.89 -16.88 8.99
CA GLY A 33 4.13 -16.81 8.23
C GLY A 33 4.01 -16.15 6.86
N THR A 34 2.80 -15.80 6.40
CA THR A 34 2.63 -15.15 5.10
C THR A 34 3.33 -13.78 5.07
N ILE A 35 4.17 -13.56 4.06
CA ILE A 35 4.86 -12.29 3.81
C ILE A 35 4.03 -11.46 2.85
N VAL A 36 3.75 -10.21 3.20
CA VAL A 36 3.08 -9.20 2.36
C VAL A 36 3.94 -7.94 2.29
N PRO A 37 3.81 -7.11 1.24
CA PRO A 37 4.71 -5.99 1.00
C PRO A 37 4.38 -4.75 1.83
N CYS A 38 3.22 -4.71 2.50
CA CYS A 38 2.75 -3.52 3.20
C CYS A 38 1.89 -3.89 4.41
N CYS A 39 2.03 -3.13 5.51
CA CYS A 39 1.22 -3.32 6.70
C CYS A 39 -0.27 -3.02 6.47
N TYR A 40 -0.60 -2.15 5.50
CA TYR A 40 -1.98 -1.84 5.12
C TYR A 40 -2.70 -3.00 4.40
N ASP A 41 -1.98 -4.07 4.00
CA ASP A 41 -2.59 -5.27 3.43
C ASP A 41 -3.23 -6.17 4.51
N LEU A 42 -4.20 -5.66 5.24
CA LEU A 42 -4.77 -6.29 6.44
C LEU A 42 -5.36 -7.68 6.17
N THR A 43 -5.74 -7.98 4.93
CA THR A 43 -6.37 -9.24 4.51
C THR A 43 -5.48 -10.08 3.59
N SER A 44 -4.19 -9.77 3.50
CA SER A 44 -3.20 -10.54 2.72
C SER A 44 -3.55 -10.70 1.23
N LYS A 45 -4.00 -9.61 0.57
CA LYS A 45 -4.34 -9.59 -0.86
C LYS A 45 -3.11 -9.62 -1.77
N LEU A 46 -1.93 -9.26 -1.27
CA LEU A 46 -0.67 -9.26 -2.01
C LEU A 46 0.36 -10.20 -1.34
N PRO A 47 0.13 -11.52 -1.33
CA PRO A 47 1.08 -12.47 -0.76
C PRO A 47 2.35 -12.55 -1.62
N MET A 48 3.49 -12.32 -1.00
CA MET A 48 4.80 -12.37 -1.65
C MET A 48 5.48 -13.72 -1.46
N GLY A 49 5.25 -14.36 -0.32
CA GLY A 49 5.71 -15.72 0.00
C GLY A 49 5.45 -16.06 1.47
N ASN A 50 6.22 -16.97 2.06
CA ASN A 50 6.07 -17.39 3.45
C ASN A 50 7.43 -17.56 4.13
N ILE A 51 7.61 -16.97 5.31
CA ILE A 51 8.88 -17.00 6.06
C ILE A 51 9.29 -18.41 6.52
N LEU A 52 8.34 -19.35 6.57
CA LEU A 52 8.60 -20.73 6.97
C LEU A 52 9.24 -21.55 5.84
N THR A 53 9.14 -21.09 4.59
CA THR A 53 9.63 -21.82 3.40
C THR A 53 10.65 -21.03 2.58
N ASP A 54 10.57 -19.70 2.59
CA ASP A 54 11.32 -18.85 1.67
C ASP A 54 12.45 -18.09 2.41
N ASP A 55 13.60 -17.91 1.73
CA ASP A 55 14.61 -16.98 2.22
C ASP A 55 14.14 -15.52 2.02
N ILE A 56 14.07 -14.79 3.12
CA ILE A 56 13.52 -13.42 3.13
C ILE A 56 14.32 -12.43 2.27
N LYS A 57 15.64 -12.61 2.16
CA LYS A 57 16.49 -11.68 1.40
C LYS A 57 16.34 -11.94 -0.09
N GLU A 58 16.37 -13.20 -0.49
CA GLU A 58 16.13 -13.61 -1.88
C GLU A 58 14.73 -13.21 -2.33
N LEU A 59 13.72 -13.40 -1.47
CA LEU A 59 12.34 -13.03 -1.76
C LEU A 59 12.18 -11.51 -1.92
N PHE A 60 12.76 -10.70 -1.03
CA PHE A 60 12.63 -9.23 -1.07
C PHE A 60 13.35 -8.58 -2.25
N THR A 61 14.45 -9.19 -2.70
CA THR A 61 15.19 -8.77 -3.90
C THR A 61 14.73 -9.48 -5.18
N GLY A 62 13.81 -10.45 -5.04
CA GLY A 62 13.33 -11.30 -6.11
C GLY A 62 12.29 -10.65 -7.01
N SER A 63 11.91 -11.39 -8.06
CA SER A 63 11.08 -10.89 -9.16
C SER A 63 9.70 -10.37 -8.72
N LYS A 64 9.04 -11.00 -7.74
CA LYS A 64 7.73 -10.55 -7.25
C LYS A 64 7.78 -9.14 -6.65
N TYR A 65 8.78 -8.87 -5.81
CA TYR A 65 8.96 -7.53 -5.24
C TYR A 65 9.42 -6.52 -6.30
N GLN A 66 10.35 -6.91 -7.18
CA GLN A 66 10.78 -6.04 -8.28
C GLN A 66 9.63 -5.64 -9.20
N TYR A 67 8.77 -6.61 -9.55
CA TYR A 67 7.58 -6.35 -10.36
C TYR A 67 6.60 -5.41 -9.65
N LEU A 68 6.38 -5.58 -8.35
CA LEU A 68 5.54 -4.66 -7.58
C LEU A 68 6.14 -3.24 -7.56
N ARG A 69 7.46 -3.10 -7.36
CA ARG A 69 8.15 -1.80 -7.41
C ARG A 69 8.00 -1.14 -8.77
N GLU A 70 8.17 -1.92 -9.86
CA GLU A 70 7.97 -1.45 -11.23
C GLU A 70 6.53 -0.97 -11.48
N LEU A 71 5.53 -1.68 -10.95
CA LEU A 71 4.13 -1.25 -11.01
C LEU A 71 3.91 0.10 -10.33
N ILE A 72 4.48 0.31 -9.14
CA ILE A 72 4.41 1.61 -8.44
C ILE A 72 5.11 2.71 -9.26
N MET A 73 6.31 2.44 -9.75
CA MET A 73 7.09 3.37 -10.57
C MET A 73 6.35 3.81 -11.83
N ASN A 74 5.67 2.88 -12.49
CA ASN A 74 4.87 3.13 -13.69
C ASN A 74 3.44 3.63 -13.38
N LYS A 75 3.13 3.93 -12.11
CA LYS A 75 1.81 4.39 -11.65
C LYS A 75 0.66 3.41 -11.95
N ASN A 76 1.00 2.14 -12.13
CA ASN A 76 0.06 1.05 -12.35
C ASN A 76 -0.25 0.38 -11.00
N TYR A 77 -1.07 1.05 -10.18
CA TYR A 77 -1.28 0.66 -8.80
C TYR A 77 -2.19 -0.58 -8.68
N PRO A 78 -1.79 -1.60 -7.89
CA PRO A 78 -2.72 -2.63 -7.45
C PRO A 78 -3.90 -2.03 -6.67
N ASP A 79 -5.02 -2.75 -6.58
CA ASP A 79 -6.24 -2.29 -5.89
C ASP A 79 -5.98 -1.77 -4.47
N LEU A 80 -5.07 -2.41 -3.73
CA LEU A 80 -4.69 -2.00 -2.38
C LEU A 80 -4.08 -0.58 -2.35
N CYS A 81 -3.35 -0.22 -3.41
CA CYS A 81 -2.62 1.04 -3.54
C CYS A 81 -3.45 2.15 -4.21
N ALA A 82 -4.54 1.79 -4.92
CA ALA A 82 -5.32 2.71 -5.74
C ALA A 82 -5.86 3.95 -4.99
N ASN A 83 -6.11 3.83 -3.68
CA ASN A 83 -6.56 4.92 -2.80
C ASN A 83 -5.59 5.19 -1.63
N CYS A 84 -4.34 4.72 -1.72
CA CYS A 84 -3.37 4.86 -0.65
C CYS A 84 -2.73 6.26 -0.65
N ASN A 85 -2.81 6.97 0.47
CA ASN A 85 -2.26 8.33 0.65
C ASN A 85 -0.72 8.43 0.59
N VAL A 86 -0.01 7.29 0.45
CA VAL A 86 1.44 7.27 0.24
C VAL A 86 1.77 7.50 -1.24
N VAL A 87 1.02 6.87 -2.15
CA VAL A 87 1.24 6.98 -3.60
C VAL A 87 0.26 7.91 -4.30
N ARG A 88 -0.90 8.19 -3.69
CA ARG A 88 -1.92 9.12 -4.19
C ARG A 88 -1.86 10.44 -3.41
N PRO A 89 -2.34 11.54 -4.01
CA PRO A 89 -2.55 12.79 -3.29
C PRO A 89 -3.39 12.59 -2.03
N ARG A 90 -3.04 13.31 -0.96
CA ARG A 90 -3.69 13.18 0.33
C ARG A 90 -5.13 13.66 0.26
N LYS A 91 -6.01 12.95 0.95
CA LYS A 91 -7.40 13.33 1.17
C LYS A 91 -7.65 13.55 2.65
N TYR A 92 -8.33 14.64 2.99
CA TYR A 92 -8.70 14.98 4.35
C TYR A 92 -10.21 14.97 4.50
N LEU A 93 -10.69 14.40 5.61
CA LEU A 93 -12.08 14.53 6.01
C LEU A 93 -12.24 15.83 6.79
N VAL A 94 -13.02 16.75 6.25
CA VAL A 94 -13.31 18.06 6.86
C VAL A 94 -14.73 18.02 7.42
N PRO A 95 -14.95 18.28 8.72
CA PRO A 95 -16.29 18.28 9.27
C PRO A 95 -17.16 19.39 8.66
N ARG A 96 -18.42 19.10 8.39
CA ARG A 96 -19.40 20.05 7.83
C ARG A 96 -19.95 21.05 8.85
N TRP A 97 -19.80 20.77 10.13
CA TRP A 97 -20.31 21.60 11.22
C TRP A 97 -19.37 22.77 11.58
N ARG A 98 -18.43 23.10 10.68
CA ARG A 98 -17.60 24.30 10.77
C ARG A 98 -18.22 25.46 10.02
#